data_AF-A0ABD1ZJV6-F1
#
_entry.id   AF-A0ABD1ZJV6-F1
#
_cell.length_a   1.000
_cell.length_b   1.000
_cell.length_c   1.000
_cell.angle_alpha   90.00
_cell.angle_beta   90.00
_cell.angle_gamma   90.00
#
_symmetry.space_group_name_H-M   'P 1'
#
loop_
_entity.id
_entity.type
_entity.pdbx_description
1 polymer ?
#
loop_
_entity_poly.entity_id
_entity_poly.type
_entity_poly.pdbx_seq_one_letter_code
_entity_poly.pdbx_strand_id
1 'polypeptide(L)'
;MARPAMTAYIVTGLTWLMMVTKMMSGVEGFDSVLLEGFYMGPNQEICEFPFTFKMQRDCNLVLYRNNVKPIWATNTMHRGKNCFFVMQDDGNAVLWSDAGEMLWQTNTGNMNNGPHFIKVQCDGNVVMYNVYGYPLWATDTNVSQLSLNDMQLNYNSTHSNEPEQTVILPPKVAQATKTLAQ
;
A
#
# COMPACT_ATOMS: atom_id res chain seq x y z
N MET A 1 23.44 32.49 -44.10
CA MET A 1 22.87 31.27 -43.47
C MET A 1 22.94 31.45 -41.97
N ALA A 2 21.78 31.63 -41.32
CA ALA A 2 21.66 31.74 -39.87
C ALA A 2 21.46 30.35 -39.26
N ARG A 3 22.15 30.03 -38.16
CA ARG A 3 21.83 28.90 -37.27
C ARG A 3 21.23 29.47 -35.98
N PRO A 4 20.04 29.05 -35.54
CA PRO A 4 19.54 29.44 -34.23
C PRO A 4 20.09 28.53 -33.12
N ALA A 5 20.35 29.12 -31.96
CA ALA A 5 20.55 28.46 -30.68
C ALA A 5 19.20 28.13 -30.02
N MET A 6 19.15 27.16 -29.10
CA MET A 6 18.29 27.13 -27.89
C MET A 6 18.59 25.86 -27.08
N THR A 7 19.39 25.94 -26.01
CA THR A 7 18.95 25.95 -24.59
C THR A 7 18.00 24.82 -24.20
N ALA A 8 18.56 23.73 -23.66
CA ALA A 8 17.82 22.68 -22.96
C ALA A 8 18.65 22.11 -21.78
N TYR A 9 19.00 22.95 -20.79
CA TYR A 9 19.75 22.48 -19.61
C TYR A 9 19.40 23.26 -18.33
N ILE A 10 18.12 23.42 -17.99
CA ILE A 10 17.75 24.02 -16.69
C ILE A 10 16.86 23.11 -15.83
N VAL A 11 16.20 22.10 -16.38
CA VAL A 11 15.30 21.24 -15.59
C VAL A 11 16.02 20.06 -14.90
N THR A 12 17.20 19.65 -15.36
CA THR A 12 17.93 18.51 -14.75
C THR A 12 18.68 18.89 -13.47
N GLY A 13 19.12 20.14 -13.31
CA GLY A 13 19.87 20.56 -12.12
C GLY A 13 19.02 20.63 -10.85
N LEU A 14 17.76 21.07 -10.98
CA LEU A 14 16.83 21.16 -9.86
C LEU A 14 16.36 19.77 -9.40
N THR A 15 16.12 18.84 -10.33
CA THR A 15 15.76 17.46 -9.97
C THR A 15 16.95 16.72 -9.34
N TRP A 16 18.17 16.95 -9.83
CA TRP A 16 19.39 16.44 -9.20
C TRP A 16 19.62 17.00 -7.81
N LEU A 17 19.42 18.32 -7.61
CA LEU A 17 19.56 18.95 -6.31
C LEU A 17 18.52 18.43 -5.31
N MET A 18 17.27 18.22 -5.75
CA MET A 18 16.23 17.59 -4.94
C MET A 18 16.57 16.13 -4.60
N MET A 19 17.12 15.34 -5.54
CA MET A 19 17.55 13.97 -5.25
C MET A 19 18.70 13.93 -4.23
N VAL A 20 19.66 14.86 -4.31
CA VAL A 20 20.80 14.92 -3.39
C VAL A 20 20.41 15.48 -2.02
N THR A 21 19.49 16.46 -1.94
CA THR A 21 18.97 16.95 -0.65
C THR A 21 18.11 15.92 0.08
N LYS A 22 17.32 15.12 -0.65
CA LYS A 22 16.51 14.03 -0.08
C LYS A 22 17.36 12.88 0.49
N MET A 23 18.62 12.75 0.08
CA MET A 23 19.58 11.79 0.65
C MET A 23 20.20 12.26 1.98
N MET A 24 20.02 13.54 2.36
CA MET A 24 20.69 14.14 3.52
C MET A 24 19.75 14.69 4.60
N SER A 25 18.44 14.76 4.38
CA SER A 25 17.45 15.03 5.42
C SER A 25 16.72 13.75 5.83
N GLY A 26 16.77 13.44 7.13
CA GLY A 26 15.87 12.45 7.71
C GLY A 26 14.43 12.90 7.52
N VAL A 27 13.65 12.06 6.82
CA VAL A 27 12.18 12.00 6.68
C VAL A 27 11.46 13.35 6.56
N GLU A 28 11.03 13.69 5.34
CA GLU A 28 10.01 14.72 5.09
C GLU A 28 8.87 14.10 4.25
N GLY A 29 7.65 14.08 4.81
CA GLY A 29 6.45 13.47 4.20
C GLY A 29 6.16 13.98 2.79
N PHE A 30 5.62 13.18 1.88
CA PHE A 30 4.47 12.27 2.06
C PHE A 30 4.88 10.80 1.90
N ASP A 31 5.24 10.15 3.00
CA ASP A 31 5.81 8.80 3.01
C ASP A 31 4.73 7.70 2.92
N SER A 32 3.48 8.04 2.62
CA SER A 32 2.38 7.06 2.54
C SER A 32 2.24 6.40 1.17
N VAL A 33 3.09 6.74 0.19
CA VAL A 33 2.96 6.30 -1.21
C VAL A 33 4.22 5.62 -1.73
N LEU A 34 4.07 4.43 -2.31
CA LEU A 34 5.09 3.74 -3.10
C LEU A 34 4.75 3.84 -4.58
N LEU A 35 5.61 4.49 -5.37
CA LEU A 35 5.45 4.65 -6.80
C LEU A 35 5.99 3.46 -7.59
N GLU A 36 5.51 3.29 -8.82
CA GLU A 36 6.07 2.37 -9.81
C GLU A 36 7.58 2.51 -9.99
N GLY A 37 8.27 1.38 -10.11
CA GLY A 37 9.73 1.27 -10.18
C GLY A 37 10.44 1.36 -8.82
N PHE A 38 9.75 1.76 -7.75
CA PHE A 38 10.31 1.83 -6.40
C PHE A 38 9.99 0.59 -5.57
N TYR A 39 10.83 0.35 -4.56
CA TYR A 39 10.71 -0.79 -3.66
C TYR A 39 10.99 -0.42 -2.20
N MET A 40 10.47 -1.25 -1.29
CA MET A 40 10.81 -1.28 0.12
C MET A 40 11.65 -2.53 0.41
N GLY A 41 12.91 -2.33 0.76
CA GLY A 41 13.80 -3.38 1.26
C GLY A 41 13.60 -3.65 2.76
N PRO A 42 14.46 -4.49 3.36
CA PRO A 42 14.33 -4.88 4.76
C PRO A 42 14.32 -3.67 5.72
N ASN A 43 13.34 -3.65 6.62
CA ASN A 43 13.03 -2.58 7.57
C ASN A 43 12.60 -1.23 6.99
N GLN A 44 12.39 -1.13 5.67
CA GLN A 44 11.78 0.07 5.08
C GLN A 44 10.27 0.00 5.18
N GLU A 45 9.65 1.18 5.22
CA GLU A 45 8.22 1.34 5.42
C GLU A 45 7.71 2.59 4.70
N ILE A 46 6.41 2.56 4.38
CA ILE A 46 5.61 3.74 4.03
C ILE A 46 4.54 3.90 5.12
N CYS A 47 4.19 5.13 5.48
CA CYS A 47 3.31 5.39 6.63
C CYS A 47 2.33 6.54 6.43
N GLU A 48 1.14 6.37 7.02
CA GLU A 48 0.09 7.38 7.17
C GLU A 48 -0.43 7.26 8.60
N PHE A 49 0.11 8.06 9.53
CA PHE A 49 -0.13 7.87 10.96
C PHE A 49 -1.64 7.77 11.28
N PRO A 50 -2.09 6.72 12.01
CA PRO A 50 -1.31 5.77 12.80
C PRO A 50 -0.87 4.48 12.08
N PHE A 51 -0.97 4.39 10.76
CA PHE A 51 -0.73 3.18 9.99
C PHE A 51 0.66 3.14 9.35
N THR A 52 1.28 1.98 9.39
CA THR A 52 2.64 1.76 8.84
C THR A 52 2.67 0.46 8.07
N PHE A 53 3.03 0.53 6.79
CA PHE A 53 3.19 -0.63 5.91
C PHE A 53 4.67 -0.91 5.73
N LYS A 54 5.15 -2.03 6.28
CA LYS A 54 6.57 -2.29 6.52
C LYS A 54 7.02 -3.62 5.95
N MET A 55 8.12 -3.60 5.21
CA MET A 55 8.83 -4.80 4.81
C MET A 55 9.77 -5.23 5.95
N GLN A 56 9.43 -6.32 6.64
CA GLN A 56 10.20 -6.82 7.77
C GLN A 56 11.44 -7.62 7.32
N ARG A 57 12.45 -7.71 8.21
CA ARG A 57 13.69 -8.49 7.97
C ARG A 57 13.47 -10.00 7.82
N ASP A 58 12.38 -10.53 8.35
CA ASP A 58 12.03 -11.94 8.27
C ASP A 58 11.29 -12.30 6.98
N CYS A 59 11.25 -11.40 6.00
CA CYS A 59 10.55 -11.55 4.73
C CYS A 59 9.02 -11.51 4.82
N ASN A 60 8.46 -10.87 5.84
CA ASN A 60 7.03 -10.59 5.91
C ASN A 60 6.72 -9.11 5.63
N LEU A 61 5.73 -8.84 4.79
CA LEU A 61 5.24 -7.47 4.55
C LEU A 61 3.98 -7.28 5.39
N VAL A 62 3.99 -6.28 6.27
CA VAL A 62 2.98 -6.15 7.33
C VAL A 62 2.46 -4.73 7.41
N LEU A 63 1.14 -4.61 7.54
CA LEU A 63 0.46 -3.36 7.90
C LEU A 63 0.22 -3.34 9.41
N TYR A 64 0.73 -2.29 10.06
CA TYR A 64 0.57 -2.04 11.48
C TYR A 64 -0.37 -0.87 11.74
N ARG A 65 -1.09 -0.95 12.86
CA ARG A 65 -1.74 0.19 13.53
C ARG A 65 -0.94 0.56 14.77
N ASN A 66 -0.67 1.85 14.94
CA ASN A 66 0.14 2.43 16.02
C ASN A 66 1.53 1.78 16.14
N ASN A 67 2.12 1.29 15.05
CA ASN A 67 3.41 0.56 15.04
C ASN A 67 3.50 -0.69 15.94
N VAL A 68 2.39 -1.18 16.49
CA VAL A 68 2.39 -2.29 17.46
C VAL A 68 1.43 -3.40 17.05
N LYS A 69 0.22 -3.05 16.60
CA LYS A 69 -0.81 -4.05 16.26
C LYS A 69 -0.73 -4.38 14.77
N PRO A 70 -0.30 -5.59 14.34
CA PRO A 70 -0.45 -6.00 12.96
C PRO A 70 -1.94 -6.15 12.63
N ILE A 71 -2.38 -5.56 11.54
CA ILE A 71 -3.77 -5.64 11.06
C ILE A 71 -3.90 -6.36 9.72
N TRP A 72 -2.79 -6.52 8.98
CA TRP A 72 -2.70 -7.33 7.76
C TRP A 72 -1.26 -7.77 7.54
N ALA A 73 -1.04 -8.93 6.91
CA ALA A 73 0.29 -9.42 6.54
C ALA A 73 0.25 -10.33 5.30
N THR A 74 1.36 -10.41 4.56
CA THR A 74 1.55 -11.38 3.47
C THR A 74 1.71 -12.82 3.95
N ASN A 75 2.05 -13.03 5.23
CA ASN A 75 2.34 -14.34 5.83
C ASN A 75 3.49 -15.08 5.13
N THR A 76 4.53 -14.33 4.78
CA THR A 76 5.71 -14.85 4.06
C THR A 76 6.95 -14.97 4.95
N MET A 77 6.78 -14.85 6.27
CA MET A 77 7.87 -14.95 7.22
C MET A 77 8.69 -16.23 7.04
N HIS A 78 10.02 -16.09 7.08
CA HIS A 78 11.01 -17.16 6.94
C HIS A 78 10.99 -17.93 5.61
N ARG A 79 10.30 -17.42 4.59
CA ARG A 79 10.30 -18.02 3.24
C ARG A 79 11.46 -17.57 2.35
N GLY A 80 12.31 -16.65 2.80
CA GLY A 80 13.43 -16.14 2.02
C GLY A 80 14.45 -15.35 2.85
N LYS A 81 15.35 -14.64 2.17
CA LYS A 81 16.32 -13.71 2.77
C LYS A 81 16.37 -12.41 1.98
N ASN A 82 16.76 -11.33 2.68
CA ASN A 82 16.91 -9.97 2.13
C ASN A 82 15.75 -9.55 1.22
N CYS A 83 14.53 -9.90 1.62
CA CYS A 83 13.37 -9.72 0.77
C CYS A 83 13.01 -8.25 0.61
N PHE A 84 12.43 -7.94 -0.55
CA PHE A 84 11.99 -6.61 -0.90
C PHE A 84 10.61 -6.66 -1.55
N PHE A 85 9.84 -5.60 -1.34
CA PHE A 85 8.53 -5.42 -1.94
C PHE A 85 8.60 -4.30 -2.97
N VAL A 86 8.18 -4.54 -4.20
CA VAL A 86 8.33 -3.62 -5.33
C VAL A 86 6.99 -3.39 -6.03
N MET A 87 6.73 -2.15 -6.42
CA MET A 87 5.67 -1.80 -7.37
C MET A 87 6.28 -1.84 -8.78
N GLN A 88 6.02 -2.91 -9.53
CA GLN A 88 6.65 -3.14 -10.83
C GLN A 88 5.96 -2.37 -11.96
N ASP A 89 6.71 -2.12 -13.05
CA ASP A 89 6.27 -1.36 -14.23
C ASP A 89 5.16 -2.05 -15.05
N ASP A 90 4.89 -3.33 -14.77
CA ASP A 90 3.83 -4.11 -15.41
C ASP A 90 2.46 -3.94 -14.71
N GLY A 91 2.39 -3.12 -13.66
CA GLY A 91 1.21 -2.92 -12.85
C GLY A 91 0.99 -4.03 -11.82
N ASN A 92 1.99 -4.83 -11.48
CA ASN A 92 1.95 -5.81 -10.40
C ASN A 92 2.79 -5.35 -9.21
N ALA A 93 2.32 -5.61 -7.99
CA ALA A 93 3.13 -5.39 -6.81
C ALA A 93 3.55 -6.73 -6.22
N VAL A 94 4.85 -6.91 -6.02
CA VAL A 94 5.45 -8.22 -5.79
C VAL A 94 6.46 -8.18 -4.65
N LEU A 95 6.43 -9.22 -3.81
CA LEU A 95 7.42 -9.48 -2.78
C LEU A 95 8.39 -10.57 -3.30
N TRP A 96 9.66 -10.19 -3.44
CA TRP A 96 10.73 -11.07 -3.89
C TRP A 96 11.72 -11.36 -2.77
N SER A 97 12.34 -12.54 -2.81
CA SER A 97 13.61 -12.79 -2.11
C SER A 97 14.81 -12.37 -2.96
N ASP A 98 15.97 -12.21 -2.34
CA ASP A 98 17.23 -11.95 -3.06
C ASP A 98 17.66 -13.10 -4.00
N ALA A 99 17.17 -14.31 -3.76
CA ALA A 99 17.35 -15.48 -4.62
C ALA A 99 16.46 -15.48 -5.88
N GLY A 100 15.60 -14.46 -6.05
CA GLY A 100 14.68 -14.37 -7.18
C GLY A 100 13.41 -15.21 -7.02
N GLU A 101 13.07 -15.64 -5.80
CA GLU A 101 11.80 -16.33 -5.53
C GLU A 101 10.67 -15.31 -5.30
N MET A 102 9.56 -15.48 -6.01
CA MET A 102 8.33 -14.73 -5.79
C MET A 102 7.59 -15.28 -4.56
N LEU A 103 7.55 -14.52 -3.47
CA LEU A 103 6.89 -14.99 -2.24
C LEU A 103 5.41 -14.62 -2.18
N TRP A 104 5.04 -13.47 -2.75
CA TRP A 104 3.67 -12.92 -2.79
C TRP A 104 3.48 -11.91 -3.93
N GLN A 105 2.25 -11.76 -4.44
CA GLN A 105 1.90 -10.73 -5.44
C GLN A 105 0.43 -10.29 -5.36
N THR A 106 0.11 -9.10 -5.89
CA THR A 106 -1.27 -8.59 -6.01
C THR A 106 -2.09 -9.25 -7.13
N ASN A 107 -1.43 -9.89 -8.11
CA ASN A 107 -2.04 -10.42 -9.34
C ASN A 107 -2.74 -9.35 -10.19
N THR A 108 -2.17 -8.14 -10.22
CA THR A 108 -2.70 -7.00 -11.00
C THR A 108 -1.90 -6.75 -12.29
N GLY A 109 -0.92 -7.61 -12.59
CA GLY A 109 -0.12 -7.50 -13.81
C GLY A 109 -0.97 -7.46 -15.07
N ASN A 110 -0.60 -6.59 -16.01
CA ASN A 110 -1.33 -6.32 -17.26
C ASN A 110 -2.73 -5.69 -17.08
N MET A 111 -3.13 -5.31 -15.87
CA MET A 111 -4.26 -4.38 -15.66
C MET A 111 -3.81 -2.92 -15.89
N ASN A 112 -2.81 -2.74 -16.75
CA ASN A 112 -2.03 -1.53 -16.91
C ASN A 112 -2.70 -0.54 -17.84
N ASN A 113 -3.40 0.42 -17.25
CA ASN A 113 -3.97 1.58 -17.94
C ASN A 113 -3.13 2.85 -17.71
N GLY A 114 -1.84 2.72 -17.41
CA GLY A 114 -0.95 3.83 -17.04
C GLY A 114 -0.26 3.58 -15.70
N PRO A 115 0.56 4.52 -15.20
CA PRO A 115 1.37 4.30 -14.00
C PRO A 115 0.55 3.94 -12.76
N HIS A 116 1.17 3.15 -11.88
CA HIS A 116 0.54 2.69 -10.64
C HIS A 116 1.25 3.18 -9.40
N PHE A 117 0.53 3.19 -8.29
CA PHE A 117 1.09 3.46 -6.98
C PHE A 117 0.32 2.73 -5.89
N ILE A 118 1.00 2.46 -4.78
CA ILE A 118 0.40 1.96 -3.55
C ILE A 118 0.32 3.09 -2.56
N LYS A 119 -0.80 3.20 -1.84
CA LYS A 119 -1.03 4.24 -0.84
C LYS A 119 -1.54 3.65 0.46
N VAL A 120 -0.90 4.00 1.58
CA VAL A 120 -1.46 3.86 2.93
C VAL A 120 -2.45 4.99 3.15
N GLN A 121 -3.67 4.66 3.55
CA GLN A 121 -4.76 5.60 3.72
C GLN A 121 -4.99 5.91 5.19
N CYS A 122 -5.57 7.09 5.47
CA CYS A 122 -5.85 7.53 6.84
C CYS A 122 -6.98 6.72 7.51
N ASP A 123 -7.75 5.97 6.73
CA ASP A 123 -8.73 5.01 7.23
C ASP A 123 -8.12 3.63 7.50
N GLY A 124 -6.82 3.46 7.35
CA GLY A 124 -6.11 2.23 7.65
C GLY A 124 -6.11 1.20 6.54
N ASN A 125 -6.67 1.49 5.36
CA ASN A 125 -6.48 0.62 4.20
C ASN A 125 -5.14 0.91 3.51
N VAL A 126 -4.56 -0.13 2.89
CA VAL A 126 -3.52 0.05 1.88
C VAL A 126 -4.13 -0.33 0.54
N VAL A 127 -4.08 0.60 -0.41
CA VAL A 127 -4.73 0.45 -1.71
C VAL A 127 -3.75 0.73 -2.83
N MET A 128 -3.78 -0.13 -3.83
CA MET A 128 -3.10 0.08 -5.10
C MET A 128 -4.05 0.76 -6.08
N TYR A 129 -3.59 1.85 -6.67
CA TYR A 129 -4.31 2.65 -7.66
C TYR A 129 -3.54 2.71 -8.97
N ASN A 130 -4.26 2.95 -10.05
CA ASN A 130 -3.66 3.56 -11.24
C ASN A 130 -3.67 5.09 -11.15
N VAL A 131 -3.00 5.74 -12.09
CA VAL A 131 -2.86 7.21 -12.16
C VAL A 131 -4.20 7.96 -12.22
N TYR A 132 -5.27 7.32 -12.69
CA TYR A 132 -6.61 7.90 -12.75
C TYR A 132 -7.40 7.76 -11.45
N GLY A 133 -6.83 7.10 -10.43
CA GLY A 133 -7.47 6.88 -9.13
C GLY A 133 -8.39 5.67 -9.07
N TYR A 134 -8.35 4.76 -10.06
CA TYR A 134 -9.10 3.50 -9.97
C TYR A 134 -8.38 2.50 -9.06
N PRO A 135 -9.06 1.96 -8.02
CA PRO A 135 -8.47 0.96 -7.15
C PRO A 135 -8.37 -0.39 -7.87
N LEU A 136 -7.20 -1.04 -7.80
CA LEU A 136 -6.93 -2.34 -8.41
C LEU A 136 -6.81 -3.46 -7.37
N TRP A 137 -6.28 -3.14 -6.19
CA TRP A 137 -6.09 -4.07 -5.09
C TRP A 137 -6.15 -3.32 -3.75
N ALA A 138 -6.60 -3.98 -2.68
CA ALA A 138 -6.62 -3.43 -1.34
C ALA A 138 -6.37 -4.49 -0.26
N THR A 139 -5.92 -4.06 0.91
CA THR A 139 -5.83 -4.91 2.11
C THR A 139 -7.17 -5.19 2.80
N ASP A 140 -8.21 -4.41 2.47
CA ASP A 140 -9.54 -4.45 3.07
C ASP A 140 -9.55 -4.27 4.60
N THR A 141 -8.72 -3.35 5.09
CA THR A 141 -8.50 -3.10 6.54
C THR A 141 -9.08 -1.80 7.06
N ASN A 142 -9.95 -1.13 6.29
CA ASN A 142 -10.52 0.18 6.66
C ASN A 142 -11.11 0.14 8.08
N VAL A 143 -10.56 0.94 8.99
CA VAL A 143 -10.95 0.97 10.39
C VAL A 143 -12.32 1.60 10.63
N SER A 144 -12.96 2.20 9.63
CA SER A 144 -14.40 2.52 9.73
C SER A 144 -15.24 1.24 9.87
N GLN A 145 -14.84 0.14 9.22
CA GLN A 145 -15.50 -1.16 9.35
C GLN A 145 -15.11 -1.86 10.66
N LEU A 146 -13.85 -1.76 11.08
CA LEU A 146 -13.37 -2.34 12.34
C LEU A 146 -13.89 -1.59 13.57
N SER A 147 -13.96 -0.25 13.53
CA SER A 147 -14.45 0.56 14.64
C SER A 147 -15.95 0.40 14.83
N LEU A 148 -16.74 0.24 13.76
CA LEU A 148 -18.17 -0.04 13.89
C LEU A 148 -18.39 -1.41 14.52
N ASN A 149 -17.67 -2.45 14.09
CA ASN A 149 -17.82 -3.79 14.68
C ASN A 149 -17.31 -3.85 16.13
N ASP A 150 -16.15 -3.24 16.41
CA ASP A 150 -15.60 -3.18 17.77
C ASP A 150 -16.49 -2.32 18.69
N MET A 151 -17.05 -1.20 18.20
CA MET A 151 -18.02 -0.39 18.94
C MET A 151 -19.34 -1.14 19.14
N GLN A 152 -19.84 -1.87 18.15
CA GLN A 152 -21.05 -2.68 18.26
C GLN A 152 -20.86 -3.80 19.29
N LEU A 153 -19.71 -4.49 19.27
CA LEU A 153 -19.38 -5.53 20.25
C LEU A 153 -19.26 -4.95 21.66
N ASN A 154 -18.65 -3.77 21.80
CA ASN A 154 -18.53 -3.10 23.09
C ASN A 154 -19.87 -2.51 23.60
N TYR A 155 -20.75 -2.08 22.69
CA TYR A 155 -22.11 -1.68 23.02
C TYR A 155 -22.92 -2.89 23.48
N ASN A 156 -22.90 -3.98 22.71
CA ASN A 156 -23.62 -5.21 23.03
C ASN A 156 -23.12 -5.87 24.33
N SER A 157 -21.83 -5.76 24.64
CA SER A 157 -21.28 -6.27 25.91
C SER A 157 -21.71 -5.44 27.13
N THR A 158 -21.97 -4.14 26.94
CA THR A 158 -22.39 -3.22 28.01
C THR A 158 -23.91 -3.07 28.12
N HIS A 159 -24.67 -3.45 27.09
CA HIS A 159 -26.13 -3.32 26.99
C HIS A 159 -26.83 -4.67 26.72
N SER A 160 -26.28 -5.77 27.23
CA SER A 160 -26.80 -7.14 27.03
C SER A 160 -28.23 -7.40 27.51
N ASN A 161 -28.83 -6.45 28.24
CA ASN A 161 -30.20 -6.51 28.76
C ASN A 161 -31.19 -5.59 28.02
N GLU A 162 -30.77 -4.87 26.97
CA GLU A 162 -31.67 -4.09 26.12
C GLU A 162 -32.19 -4.91 24.92
N PRO A 163 -33.43 -4.69 24.46
CA PRO A 163 -33.95 -5.34 23.26
C PRO A 163 -33.15 -4.93 22.02
N GLU A 164 -32.86 -5.89 21.13
CA GLU A 164 -32.05 -5.68 19.90
C GLU A 164 -32.52 -4.47 19.10
N GLN A 165 -31.63 -3.49 18.91
CA GLN A 165 -31.82 -2.43 17.94
C GLN A 165 -31.23 -2.86 16.59
N THR A 166 -32.06 -2.92 15.55
CA THR A 166 -31.64 -3.22 14.19
C THR A 166 -30.79 -2.07 13.62
N VAL A 167 -29.47 -2.27 13.54
CA VAL A 167 -28.57 -1.34 12.86
C VAL A 167 -28.64 -1.58 11.35
N ILE A 168 -29.08 -0.57 10.59
CA ILE A 168 -29.10 -0.60 9.13
C ILE A 168 -27.67 -0.39 8.63
N LEU A 169 -26.97 -1.47 8.30
CA LEU A 169 -25.65 -1.41 7.66
C LEU A 169 -25.81 -0.90 6.21
N PRO A 170 -24.92 -0.01 5.71
CA PRO A 170 -24.88 0.32 4.29
C PRO A 170 -24.55 -0.94 3.45
N PRO A 171 -25.07 -1.03 2.21
CA PRO A 171 -24.93 -2.22 1.39
C PRO A 171 -23.44 -2.55 1.16
N LYS A 172 -23.08 -3.83 1.37
CA LYS A 172 -21.77 -4.37 1.01
C LYS A 172 -21.47 -4.03 -0.45
N VAL A 173 -20.29 -3.47 -0.72
CA VAL A 173 -19.76 -3.43 -2.09
C VAL A 173 -19.67 -4.88 -2.57
N ALA A 174 -20.44 -5.21 -3.60
CA ALA A 174 -20.48 -6.55 -4.15
C ALA A 174 -19.08 -6.92 -4.67
N GLN A 175 -18.48 -7.96 -4.11
CA GLN A 175 -17.32 -8.61 -4.71
C GLN A 175 -17.77 -9.24 -6.03
N ALA A 176 -17.10 -8.89 -7.13
CA ALA A 176 -17.23 -9.63 -8.37
C ALA A 176 -16.66 -11.04 -8.16
N THR A 177 -17.53 -12.00 -7.86
CA THR A 177 -17.20 -13.42 -7.98
C THR A 177 -16.92 -13.72 -9.44
N LYS A 178 -15.66 -13.97 -9.77
CA LYS A 178 -15.24 -14.46 -11.08
C LYS A 178 -15.68 -15.92 -11.19
N THR A 179 -16.85 -16.15 -11.78
CA THR A 179 -17.27 -17.50 -12.19
C THR A 179 -16.36 -17.93 -13.33
N LEU A 180 -15.44 -18.85 -13.06
CA LEU A 180 -14.72 -19.60 -14.10
C LEU A 180 -15.70 -20.63 -14.66
N ALA A 181 -16.22 -20.38 -15.85
CA ALA A 181 -16.77 -21.43 -16.70
C ALA A 181 -15.66 -21.86 -17.69
N GLN A 182 -15.53 -23.18 -17.80
CA GLN A 182 -14.55 -23.95 -18.55
C GLN A 182 -14.60 -23.69 -20.06
#